data_AF-A0A397W0U6-F1
#
_entry.id   AF-A0A397W0U6-F1
#
_cell.length_a   1.000
_cell.length_b   1.000
_cell.length_c   1.000
_cell.angle_alpha   90.00
_cell.angle_beta   90.00
_cell.angle_gamma   90.00
#
_symmetry.space_group_name_H-M   'P 1'
#
loop_
_entity.id
_entity.type
_entity.pdbx_description
1 polymer ?
#
loop_
_entity_poly.entity_id
_entity_poly.type
_entity_poly.pdbx_seq_one_letter_code
_entity_poly.pdbx_strand_id
1 'polypeptide(L)'
;MGILFFMCALLGFGCLSSLNVFAAERIIFVKERANGYYAPITYFTSKVLFDIIPLRVVPPILMSVIIYNMVGLVPGFSEFFKFLLVLVLFNLTAASICLCIGIIFKDVGVASLLSSLVMLFSMLFGGLLLNKESIPGYLDWLKNLSFFNYAFEAMLVNEVKYLQLTEENYGLQIDV
;
A
#
# COMPACT_ATOMS: atom_id res chain seq x y z
N MET A 1 -11.55 3.52 12.34
CA MET A 1 -10.40 4.25 11.76
C MET A 1 -9.09 3.48 11.80
N GLY A 2 -8.59 3.05 12.96
CA GLY A 2 -7.27 2.40 13.07
C GLY A 2 -7.10 1.11 12.25
N ILE A 3 -8.16 0.34 12.05
CA ILE A 3 -8.10 -0.90 11.26
C ILE A 3 -7.69 -0.67 9.80
N LEU A 4 -8.18 0.40 9.17
CA LEU A 4 -7.85 0.76 7.79
C LEU A 4 -6.36 1.10 7.66
N PHE A 5 -5.83 1.82 8.65
CA PHE A 5 -4.42 2.17 8.74
C PHE A 5 -3.54 0.93 8.91
N PHE A 6 -3.87 0.03 9.84
CA PHE A 6 -3.08 -1.19 10.05
C PHE A 6 -3.17 -2.18 8.89
N MET A 7 -4.30 -2.25 8.17
CA MET A 7 -4.40 -3.03 6.94
C MET A 7 -3.42 -2.52 5.87
N CYS A 8 -3.39 -1.20 5.64
CA CYS A 8 -2.43 -0.60 4.72
C CYS A 8 -0.99 -0.83 5.20
N ALA A 9 -0.72 -0.72 6.50
CA ALA A 9 0.62 -0.97 7.04
C ALA A 9 1.07 -2.42 6.78
N LEU A 10 0.23 -3.41 7.09
CA LEU A 10 0.55 -4.83 6.89
C LEU A 10 0.86 -5.13 5.42
N LEU A 11 -0.01 -4.66 4.51
CA LEU A 11 0.17 -4.84 3.08
C LEU A 11 1.38 -4.09 2.53
N GLY A 12 1.64 -2.88 3.04
CA GLY A 12 2.80 -2.07 2.69
C GLY A 12 4.10 -2.77 3.05
N PHE A 13 4.29 -3.15 4.31
CA PHE A 13 5.50 -3.88 4.73
C PHE A 13 5.62 -5.26 4.05
N GLY A 14 4.49 -5.92 3.73
CA GLY A 14 4.47 -7.12 2.91
C GLY A 14 5.01 -6.94 1.48
N CYS A 15 5.20 -5.70 1.01
CA CYS A 15 5.80 -5.39 -0.30
C CYS A 15 7.32 -5.47 -0.32
N LEU A 16 7.99 -5.61 0.82
CA LEU A 16 9.44 -5.81 0.88
C LEU A 16 9.88 -7.11 0.18
N SER A 17 9.00 -8.10 0.06
CA SER A 17 9.29 -9.34 -0.66
C SER A 17 9.60 -9.15 -2.15
N SER A 18 9.07 -8.10 -2.80
CA SER A 18 9.34 -7.83 -4.23
C SER A 18 10.80 -7.49 -4.50
N LEU A 19 11.55 -7.01 -3.49
CA LEU A 19 12.99 -6.70 -3.63
C LEU A 19 13.80 -7.93 -4.04
N ASN A 20 13.44 -9.09 -3.51
CA ASN A 20 14.17 -10.34 -3.74
C ASN A 20 13.94 -10.92 -5.14
N VAL A 21 12.84 -10.58 -5.79
CA VAL A 21 12.44 -11.12 -7.10
C VAL A 21 13.49 -10.80 -8.18
N PHE A 22 14.00 -9.55 -8.19
CA PHE A 22 15.05 -9.15 -9.14
C PHE A 22 16.46 -9.44 -8.63
N ALA A 23 16.68 -9.36 -7.32
CA ALA A 23 18.01 -9.55 -6.75
C ALA A 23 18.54 -10.98 -6.95
N ALA A 24 17.69 -11.99 -6.76
CA ALA A 24 18.09 -13.39 -6.86
C ALA A 24 18.53 -13.80 -8.28
N GLU A 25 17.88 -13.25 -9.32
CA GLU A 25 18.08 -13.68 -10.70
C GLU A 25 18.94 -12.72 -11.54
N ARG A 26 19.40 -11.61 -10.95
CA ARG A 26 20.19 -10.57 -11.65
C ARG A 26 21.42 -11.15 -12.35
N ILE A 27 22.14 -12.07 -11.72
CA ILE A 27 23.36 -12.68 -12.27
C ILE A 27 23.03 -13.53 -13.51
N ILE A 28 21.90 -14.25 -13.47
CA ILE A 28 21.43 -15.09 -14.57
C ILE A 28 21.00 -14.19 -15.73
N PHE A 29 20.20 -13.15 -15.45
CA PHE A 29 19.76 -12.17 -16.43
C PHE A 29 20.92 -11.53 -17.21
N VAL A 30 21.99 -11.11 -16.52
CA VAL A 30 23.16 -10.49 -17.19
C VAL A 30 23.85 -11.48 -18.14
N LYS A 31 23.95 -12.76 -17.75
CA LYS A 31 24.54 -13.82 -18.58
C LYS A 31 23.67 -14.13 -19.80
N GLU A 32 22.37 -14.29 -19.61
CA GLU A 32 21.43 -14.60 -20.71
C GLU A 32 21.29 -13.43 -21.68
N ARG A 33 21.38 -12.20 -21.18
CA ARG A 33 21.42 -11.00 -22.01
C ARG A 33 22.69 -10.91 -22.85
N ALA A 34 23.86 -11.23 -22.28
CA ALA A 34 25.13 -11.26 -23.01
C ALA A 34 25.13 -12.29 -24.15
N ASN A 35 24.40 -13.40 -23.96
CA ASN A 35 24.23 -14.45 -24.97
C ASN A 35 23.09 -14.16 -25.97
N GLY A 36 22.35 -13.06 -25.83
CA GLY A 36 21.34 -12.63 -26.79
C GLY A 36 19.99 -13.38 -26.72
N TYR A 37 19.67 -14.07 -25.63
CA TYR A 37 18.45 -14.89 -25.54
C TYR A 37 17.14 -14.08 -25.56
N TYR A 38 17.10 -12.90 -24.92
CA TYR A 38 15.87 -12.08 -24.87
C TYR A 38 16.15 -10.58 -24.62
N ALA A 39 15.13 -9.75 -24.89
CA ALA A 39 15.16 -8.32 -24.63
C ALA A 39 14.89 -8.01 -23.14
N PRO A 40 15.47 -6.94 -22.57
CA PRO A 40 15.25 -6.56 -21.16
C PRO A 40 13.79 -6.31 -20.83
N ILE A 41 13.04 -5.75 -21.78
CA ILE A 41 11.61 -5.42 -21.59
C ILE A 41 10.76 -6.69 -21.45
N THR A 42 11.05 -7.75 -22.22
CA THR A 42 10.31 -9.01 -22.17
C THR A 42 10.51 -9.73 -20.85
N TYR A 43 11.74 -9.70 -20.32
CA TYR A 43 12.06 -10.24 -18.99
C TYR A 43 11.38 -9.44 -17.88
N PHE A 44 11.49 -8.11 -17.93
CA PHE A 44 10.91 -7.22 -16.93
C PHE A 44 9.39 -7.38 -16.86
N THR A 45 8.69 -7.30 -18.00
CA THR A 45 7.23 -7.43 -18.05
C THR A 45 6.76 -8.79 -17.57
N SER A 46 7.42 -9.88 -17.96
CA SER A 46 7.10 -11.22 -17.48
C SER A 46 7.21 -11.31 -15.96
N LYS A 47 8.34 -10.87 -15.40
CA LYS A 47 8.57 -10.91 -13.95
C LYS A 47 7.59 -10.07 -13.16
N VAL A 48 7.33 -8.86 -13.62
CA VAL A 48 6.39 -7.94 -12.98
C VAL A 48 4.96 -8.50 -13.02
N LEU A 49 4.53 -9.11 -14.13
CA LEU A 49 3.21 -9.76 -14.21
C LEU A 49 3.09 -10.94 -13.23
N PHE A 50 4.12 -11.79 -13.16
CA PHE A 50 4.14 -12.93 -12.24
C PHE A 50 4.26 -12.54 -10.77
N ASP A 51 4.78 -11.35 -10.44
CA ASP A 51 4.76 -10.83 -9.06
C ASP A 51 3.40 -10.18 -8.74
N ILE A 52 2.90 -9.33 -9.64
CA ILE A 52 1.67 -8.55 -9.42
C ILE A 52 0.46 -9.46 -9.21
N ILE A 53 0.23 -10.41 -10.11
CA ILE A 53 -1.02 -11.18 -10.12
C ILE A 53 -1.17 -12.00 -8.83
N PRO A 54 -0.24 -12.91 -8.47
CA PRO A 54 -0.41 -13.76 -7.29
C PRO A 54 -0.07 -13.05 -5.97
N LEU A 55 0.95 -12.20 -5.92
CA LEU A 55 1.45 -11.66 -4.64
C LEU A 55 0.90 -10.27 -4.31
N ARG A 56 0.40 -9.51 -5.29
CA ARG A 56 -0.09 -8.14 -5.09
C ARG A 56 -1.60 -7.98 -5.21
N VAL A 57 -2.29 -8.87 -5.93
CA VAL A 57 -3.75 -8.82 -6.11
C VAL A 57 -4.48 -9.80 -5.21
N VAL A 58 -4.02 -11.05 -5.10
CA VAL A 58 -4.72 -12.09 -4.29
C VAL A 58 -4.75 -11.76 -2.79
N PRO A 59 -3.65 -11.37 -2.13
CA PRO A 59 -3.67 -11.13 -0.69
C PRO A 59 -4.59 -9.97 -0.25
N PRO A 60 -4.59 -8.80 -0.93
CA PRO A 60 -5.56 -7.75 -0.63
C PRO A 60 -7.01 -8.19 -0.80
N ILE A 61 -7.33 -8.98 -1.84
CA ILE A 61 -8.70 -9.48 -2.06
C ILE A 61 -9.15 -10.39 -0.92
N LEU A 62 -8.32 -11.36 -0.53
CA LEU A 62 -8.65 -12.28 0.56
C LEU A 62 -8.81 -11.51 1.88
N MET A 63 -7.87 -10.61 2.17
CA MET A 63 -7.89 -9.79 3.37
C MET A 63 -9.13 -8.88 3.43
N SER A 64 -9.49 -8.24 2.32
CA SER A 64 -10.68 -7.39 2.26
C SER A 64 -11.96 -8.21 2.44
N VAL A 65 -12.09 -9.38 1.81
CA VAL A 65 -13.31 -10.19 1.95
C VAL A 65 -13.51 -10.63 3.40
N ILE A 66 -12.45 -11.05 4.08
CA ILE A 66 -12.54 -11.50 5.48
C ILE A 66 -12.82 -10.32 6.41
N ILE A 67 -11.97 -9.28 6.36
CA ILE A 67 -12.01 -8.21 7.36
C ILE A 67 -13.21 -7.29 7.16
N TYR A 68 -13.64 -7.06 5.91
CA TYR A 68 -14.81 -6.21 5.64
C TYR A 68 -16.08 -6.80 6.27
N ASN A 69 -16.25 -8.12 6.19
CA ASN A 69 -17.37 -8.82 6.82
C ASN A 69 -17.23 -8.91 8.35
N MET A 70 -16.02 -9.09 8.88
CA MET A 70 -15.80 -9.21 10.32
C MET A 70 -15.99 -7.89 11.09
N VAL A 71 -15.62 -6.77 10.48
CA VAL A 71 -15.68 -5.46 11.14
C VAL A 71 -17.07 -4.84 11.03
N GLY A 72 -17.90 -5.32 10.08
CA GLY A 72 -19.23 -4.75 9.84
C GLY A 72 -19.15 -3.34 9.25
N LEU A 73 -18.24 -3.14 8.27
CA LEU A 73 -18.18 -1.89 7.50
C LEU A 73 -19.46 -1.66 6.68
N VAL A 74 -19.60 -0.48 6.07
CA VAL A 74 -20.84 -0.06 5.41
C VAL A 74 -21.31 -1.13 4.41
N PRO A 75 -22.51 -1.71 4.58
CA PRO A 75 -22.97 -2.80 3.71
C PRO A 75 -23.38 -2.23 2.35
N GLY A 76 -22.49 -2.34 1.35
CA GLY A 76 -22.77 -1.90 -0.01
C GLY A 76 -21.78 -2.49 -1.01
N PHE A 77 -22.29 -3.06 -2.11
CA PHE A 77 -21.43 -3.67 -3.15
C PHE A 77 -20.49 -2.65 -3.81
N SER A 78 -20.98 -1.42 -4.04
CA SER A 78 -20.16 -0.35 -4.61
C SER A 78 -19.05 0.11 -3.66
N GLU A 79 -19.35 0.25 -2.37
CA GLU A 79 -18.39 0.70 -1.36
C GLU A 79 -17.33 -0.37 -1.09
N PHE A 80 -17.71 -1.66 -1.07
CA PHE A 80 -16.78 -2.77 -1.01
C PHE A 80 -15.81 -2.78 -2.21
N PHE A 81 -16.32 -2.57 -3.42
CA PHE A 81 -15.49 -2.58 -4.62
C PHE A 81 -14.51 -1.39 -4.66
N LYS A 82 -14.95 -0.19 -4.25
CA LYS A 82 -14.05 0.96 -4.11
C LYS A 82 -12.97 0.69 -3.07
N PHE A 83 -13.34 0.16 -1.90
CA PHE A 83 -12.41 -0.22 -0.85
C PHE A 83 -11.36 -1.22 -1.36
N LEU A 84 -11.81 -2.29 -2.03
CA LEU A 84 -10.95 -3.29 -2.67
C LEU A 84 -9.97 -2.65 -3.66
N LEU A 85 -10.47 -1.80 -4.54
CA LEU A 85 -9.69 -1.16 -5.59
C LEU A 85 -8.60 -0.27 -4.99
N VAL A 86 -8.92 0.53 -3.98
CA VAL A 86 -7.93 1.37 -3.27
C VAL A 86 -6.86 0.50 -2.60
N LEU A 87 -7.26 -0.60 -1.96
CA LEU A 87 -6.34 -1.53 -1.29
C LEU A 87 -5.36 -2.20 -2.29
N VAL A 88 -5.86 -2.61 -3.45
CA VAL A 88 -5.03 -3.20 -4.53
C VAL A 88 -4.10 -2.16 -5.14
N LEU A 89 -4.58 -0.94 -5.44
CA LEU A 89 -3.75 0.14 -5.97
C LEU A 89 -2.65 0.55 -4.99
N PHE A 90 -2.97 0.60 -3.70
CA PHE A 90 -2.00 0.86 -2.65
C PHE A 90 -0.90 -0.21 -2.63
N ASN A 91 -1.28 -1.49 -2.66
CA ASN A 91 -0.31 -2.60 -2.67
C ASN A 91 0.58 -2.56 -3.92
N LEU A 92 0.00 -2.27 -5.08
CA LEU A 92 0.73 -2.14 -6.34
C LEU A 92 1.72 -0.97 -6.32
N THR A 93 1.33 0.16 -5.73
CA THR A 93 2.19 1.35 -5.60
C THR A 93 3.36 1.05 -4.65
N ALA A 94 3.09 0.45 -3.50
CA ALA A 94 4.10 0.06 -2.53
C ALA A 94 5.10 -0.95 -3.14
N ALA A 95 4.62 -1.97 -3.84
CA ALA A 95 5.46 -2.94 -4.54
C ALA A 95 6.31 -2.29 -5.63
N SER A 96 5.75 -1.35 -6.40
CA SER A 96 6.48 -0.64 -7.44
C SER A 96 7.64 0.19 -6.86
N ILE A 97 7.42 0.86 -5.74
CA ILE A 97 8.47 1.62 -5.04
C ILE A 97 9.57 0.68 -4.53
N CYS A 98 9.19 -0.42 -3.88
CA CYS A 98 10.14 -1.45 -3.44
C CYS A 98 10.94 -2.00 -4.64
N LEU A 99 10.29 -2.33 -5.75
CA LEU A 99 10.95 -2.79 -6.97
C LEU A 99 11.94 -1.76 -7.53
N CYS A 100 11.55 -0.49 -7.60
CA CYS A 100 12.44 0.59 -8.03
C CYS A 100 13.71 0.68 -7.15
N ILE A 101 13.55 0.60 -5.83
CA ILE A 101 14.69 0.61 -4.90
C ILE A 101 15.56 -0.64 -5.11
N GLY A 102 14.95 -1.82 -5.27
CA GLY A 102 15.66 -3.08 -5.52
C GLY A 102 16.45 -3.10 -6.83
N ILE A 103 16.05 -2.32 -7.84
CA ILE A 103 16.79 -2.19 -9.11
C ILE A 103 17.99 -1.25 -8.95
N ILE A 104 17.82 -0.15 -8.22
CA ILE A 104 18.86 0.88 -8.01
C ILE A 104 20.03 0.32 -7.19
N PHE A 105 19.73 -0.41 -6.12
CA PHE A 105 20.76 -0.94 -5.22
C PHE A 105 21.20 -2.35 -5.62
N LYS A 106 22.51 -2.62 -5.55
CA LYS A 106 23.06 -3.97 -5.80
C LYS A 106 22.94 -4.88 -4.58
N ASP A 107 23.04 -4.28 -3.40
CA ASP A 107 22.97 -4.99 -2.13
C ASP A 107 21.53 -5.06 -1.62
N VAL A 108 21.05 -6.28 -1.37
CA VAL A 108 19.67 -6.55 -0.93
C VAL A 108 19.43 -6.04 0.49
N GLY A 109 20.43 -6.11 1.36
CA GLY A 109 20.34 -5.60 2.73
C GLY A 109 20.12 -4.10 2.74
N VAL A 110 20.93 -3.36 1.97
CA VAL A 110 20.78 -1.90 1.82
C VAL A 110 19.44 -1.53 1.20
N ALA A 111 19.01 -2.25 0.15
CA ALA A 111 17.73 -2.01 -0.50
C ALA A 111 16.53 -2.23 0.43
N SER A 112 16.57 -3.28 1.27
CA SER A 112 15.54 -3.60 2.26
C SER A 112 15.44 -2.54 3.35
N LEU A 113 16.58 -2.09 3.89
CA LEU A 113 16.63 -1.02 4.87
C LEU A 113 16.02 0.27 4.30
N LEU A 114 16.43 0.67 3.09
CA LEU A 114 15.95 1.90 2.48
C LEU A 114 14.46 1.83 2.13
N SER A 115 13.98 0.70 1.61
CA SER A 115 12.55 0.48 1.34
C SER A 115 11.72 0.53 2.62
N SER A 116 12.23 -0.05 3.71
CA SER A 116 11.57 0.01 5.02
C SER A 116 11.50 1.44 5.54
N LEU A 117 12.57 2.22 5.40
CA LEU A 117 12.59 3.64 5.77
C LEU A 117 11.59 4.47 4.95
N VAL A 118 11.51 4.25 3.64
CA VAL A 118 10.53 4.92 2.75
C VAL A 118 9.09 4.56 3.15
N MET A 119 8.85 3.30 3.48
CA MET A 119 7.53 2.83 3.94
C MET A 119 7.15 3.49 5.28
N LEU A 120 8.10 3.54 6.22
CA LEU A 120 7.90 4.11 7.56
C LEU A 120 7.69 5.62 7.49
N PHE A 121 8.42 6.30 6.60
CA PHE A 121 8.22 7.71 6.29
C PHE A 121 6.80 7.94 5.73
N SER A 122 6.40 7.16 4.73
CA SER A 122 5.06 7.27 4.13
C SER A 122 3.96 7.02 5.18
N MET A 123 4.15 6.04 6.05
CA MET A 123 3.24 5.71 7.16
C MET A 123 3.13 6.84 8.19
N LEU A 124 4.23 7.51 8.54
CA LEU A 124 4.24 8.65 9.47
C LEU A 124 3.36 9.79 8.96
N PHE A 125 3.45 10.10 7.67
CA PHE A 125 2.62 11.12 7.00
C PHE A 125 1.26 10.58 6.54
N GLY A 126 0.82 9.40 6.99
CA GLY A 126 -0.44 8.76 6.60
C GLY A 126 -1.72 9.42 7.13
N GLY A 127 -1.61 10.49 7.93
CA GLY A 127 -2.75 11.29 8.42
C GLY A 127 -3.38 10.82 9.73
N LEU A 128 -3.15 9.56 10.15
CA LEU A 128 -3.59 9.06 11.46
C LEU A 128 -2.61 9.41 12.59
N LEU A 129 -1.30 9.22 12.35
CA LEU A 129 -0.25 9.42 13.37
C LEU A 129 0.11 10.89 13.56
N LEU A 130 -0.05 11.69 12.52
CA LEU A 130 0.31 13.09 12.50
C LEU A 130 -0.86 13.87 11.93
N ASN A 131 -1.39 14.81 12.72
CA ASN A 131 -2.52 15.63 12.30
C ASN A 131 -2.10 16.58 11.17
N LYS A 132 -2.87 16.62 10.08
CA LYS A 132 -2.56 17.45 8.90
C LYS A 132 -2.47 18.94 9.26
N GLU A 133 -3.19 19.40 10.27
CA GLU A 133 -3.24 20.81 10.70
C GLU A 133 -2.02 21.25 11.53
N SER A 134 -1.30 20.30 12.14
CA SER A 134 -0.12 20.62 12.96
C SER A 134 1.19 20.60 12.16
N ILE A 135 1.14 20.34 10.85
CA ILE A 135 2.31 20.34 9.96
C ILE A 135 2.68 21.79 9.62
N PRO A 136 3.91 22.23 9.90
CA PRO A 136 4.35 23.56 9.51
C PRO A 136 4.44 23.67 7.98
N GLY A 137 4.02 24.79 7.41
CA GLY A 137 3.77 24.93 5.97
C GLY A 137 4.95 24.59 5.04
N TYR A 138 6.19 24.63 5.52
CA TYR A 138 7.37 24.22 4.76
C TYR A 138 7.48 22.69 4.57
N LEU A 139 6.77 21.87 5.35
CA LEU A 139 6.73 20.39 5.24
C LEU A 139 5.46 19.86 4.56
N ASP A 140 4.51 20.72 4.16
CA ASP A 140 3.21 20.25 3.62
C ASP A 140 3.36 19.43 2.34
N TRP A 141 4.41 19.67 1.54
CA TRP A 141 4.70 18.88 0.34
C TRP A 141 5.00 17.40 0.63
N LEU A 142 5.51 17.07 1.83
CA LEU A 142 5.78 15.68 2.23
C LEU A 142 4.51 14.85 2.37
N LYS A 143 3.39 15.50 2.74
CA LYS A 143 2.08 14.86 2.77
C LYS A 143 1.70 14.33 1.39
N ASN A 144 1.93 15.14 0.36
CA ASN A 144 1.61 14.80 -1.03
C ASN A 144 2.56 13.75 -1.62
N LEU A 145 3.74 13.55 -1.01
CA LEU A 145 4.65 12.47 -1.40
C LEU A 145 4.19 11.10 -0.86
N SER A 146 3.40 11.08 0.23
CA SER A 146 2.96 9.85 0.86
C SER A 146 1.77 9.22 0.12
N PHE A 147 2.03 8.13 -0.59
CA PHE A 147 0.97 7.27 -1.15
C PHE A 147 0.09 6.64 -0.06
N PHE A 148 0.59 6.55 1.17
CA PHE A 148 -0.17 6.06 2.33
C PHE A 148 -1.28 7.05 2.72
N ASN A 149 -1.01 8.36 2.63
CA ASN A 149 -2.00 9.39 2.94
C ASN A 149 -3.21 9.29 1.99
N TYR A 150 -2.95 9.21 0.69
CA TYR A 150 -4.00 9.10 -0.32
C TYR A 150 -4.85 7.83 -0.18
N ALA A 151 -4.21 6.68 0.07
CA ALA A 151 -4.94 5.43 0.26
C ALA A 151 -5.81 5.48 1.52
N PHE A 152 -5.26 5.96 2.63
CA PHE A 152 -5.99 6.07 3.89
C PHE A 152 -7.15 7.06 3.79
N GLU A 153 -6.94 8.23 3.18
CA GLU A 153 -7.99 9.24 2.97
C GLU A 153 -9.10 8.72 2.05
N ALA A 154 -8.76 8.03 0.96
CA ALA A 154 -9.76 7.43 0.08
C ALA A 154 -10.61 6.37 0.80
N MET A 155 -10.00 5.50 1.62
CA MET A 155 -10.74 4.53 2.43
C MET A 155 -11.60 5.21 3.51
N LEU A 156 -11.10 6.26 4.15
CA LEU A 156 -11.86 7.02 5.14
C LEU A 156 -13.09 7.66 4.53
N VAL A 157 -12.96 8.31 3.37
CA VAL A 157 -14.10 8.94 2.68
C VAL A 157 -15.13 7.89 2.25
N ASN A 158 -14.70 6.69 1.85
CA ASN A 158 -15.59 5.59 1.49
C ASN A 158 -16.49 5.17 2.65
N GLU A 159 -15.91 5.03 3.84
CA GLU A 159 -16.61 4.48 5.01
C GLU A 159 -17.37 5.54 5.81
N VAL A 160 -16.75 6.70 6.05
CA VAL A 160 -17.20 7.67 7.04
C VAL A 160 -18.27 8.61 6.50
N LYS A 161 -18.37 8.73 5.16
CA LYS A 161 -19.32 9.66 4.52
C LYS A 161 -20.79 9.38 4.86
N TYR A 162 -21.13 8.13 5.19
CA TYR A 162 -22.50 7.70 5.45
C TYR A 162 -22.74 7.29 6.92
N LEU A 163 -21.72 7.39 7.77
CA LEU A 163 -21.82 7.06 9.19
C LEU A 163 -22.26 8.31 9.97
N GLN A 164 -23.35 8.18 10.72
CA GLN A 164 -23.75 9.14 11.76
C GLN A 164 -23.35 8.54 13.11
N LEU A 165 -22.65 9.32 13.93
CA LEU A 165 -22.26 8.89 15.27
C LEU A 165 -23.35 9.36 16.23
N THR A 166 -24.18 8.45 16.70
CA THR A 166 -25.15 8.77 17.74
C THR A 166 -24.47 8.59 19.09
N GLU A 167 -24.19 9.69 19.78
CA GLU A 167 -23.72 9.65 21.17
C GLU A 167 -24.93 9.68 22.12
N GLU A 168 -24.95 8.75 23.07
CA GLU A 168 -25.97 8.71 24.11
C GLU A 168 -25.44 9.42 25.36
N ASN A 169 -25.57 10.75 25.40
CA ASN A 169 -25.22 11.56 26.57
C ASN A 169 -26.50 11.85 27.38
N TYR A 170 -26.48 11.54 28.68
CA TYR A 170 -27.59 11.79 29.62
C TYR A 170 -28.94 11.12 29.24
N GLY A 171 -28.92 10.02 28.48
CA GLY A 171 -30.13 9.29 28.08
C GLY A 171 -30.89 9.90 26.89
N LEU A 172 -30.26 10.84 26.18
CA LEU A 172 -30.74 11.37 24.89
C LEU A 172 -29.73 10.97 23.80
N GLN A 173 -30.26 10.43 22.71
CA GLN A 173 -29.49 10.15 21.50
C GLN A 173 -29.27 11.45 20.75
N ILE A 174 -28.02 11.92 20.72
CA ILE A 174 -27.60 13.13 20.03
C ILE A 174 -26.76 12.68 18.83
N ASP A 175 -27.19 13.04 17.64
CA ASP A 175 -26.40 12.82 16.43
C ASP A 175 -25.24 13.84 16.40
N VAL A 176 -24.00 13.33 16.32
CA VAL A 176 -22.74 14.10 16.26
C VAL A 176 -22.13 14.00 14.88
#